data_AF-U6DMY3-F1
#
_entry.id   AF-U6DMY3-F1
#
_cell.length_a   1.000
_cell.length_b   1.000
_cell.length_c   1.000
_cell.angle_alpha   90.00
_cell.angle_beta   90.00
_cell.angle_gamma   90.00
#
_symmetry.space_group_name_H-M   'P 1'
#
loop_
_entity.id
_entity.type
_entity.pdbx_description
1 polymer ?
#
loop_
_entity_poly.entity_id
_entity_poly.type
_entity_poly.pdbx_seq_one_letter_code
_entity_poly.pdbx_strand_id
1 'polypeptide(L)'
;VKSGPTRHDVLDASLEACKDHSRPHEASKRRGKAQKPTRTLVMTSMPSEKQNIVIQVVNKLKGFSFAREVCDSTTHVLAGTPLRTLNVLLGIARGCWILSYEWVLWSLELGHWISEEPFELSNYFPAAPLCRLERVLSAGRYQGTLFADQPVMFITPASDPPRAKLRELVLLCGGQITRILRQAGIFIGPPQGKRKATATYLSETWILDSVTQHKVCAFDNYLLPQ
;
A
#
# COMPACT_ATOMS: atom_id res chain seq x y z
N VAL A 1 -68.51 42.75 47.73
CA VAL A 1 -68.68 44.07 48.40
C VAL A 1 -67.41 44.40 49.16
N LYS A 2 -66.93 45.65 49.12
CA LYS A 2 -65.99 46.37 50.03
C LYS A 2 -64.95 45.53 50.82
N SER A 3 -63.64 45.67 50.59
CA SER A 3 -62.75 46.75 51.11
C SER A 3 -62.81 46.95 52.64
N GLY A 4 -61.71 47.08 53.39
CA GLY A 4 -60.35 47.50 53.02
C GLY A 4 -59.29 47.32 54.14
N PRO A 5 -58.21 48.14 54.19
CA PRO A 5 -56.92 47.73 54.79
C PRO A 5 -56.34 48.62 55.92
N THR A 6 -55.25 48.14 56.52
CA THR A 6 -54.20 48.87 57.30
C THR A 6 -52.86 48.13 57.06
N ARG A 7 -51.66 48.73 56.83
CA ARG A 7 -50.99 49.99 57.23
C ARG A 7 -50.71 50.08 58.75
N HIS A 8 -49.57 50.58 59.25
CA HIS A 8 -48.35 51.23 58.70
C HIS A 8 -47.10 50.66 59.45
N ASP A 9 -45.80 50.82 59.12
CA ASP A 9 -44.94 51.05 57.92
C ASP A 9 -43.44 50.97 58.41
N VAL A 10 -42.43 51.36 57.60
CA VAL A 10 -41.04 51.80 58.01
C VAL A 10 -40.05 50.71 58.51
N LEU A 11 -38.77 50.57 58.08
CA LEU A 11 -37.87 51.05 56.98
C LEU A 11 -36.85 49.88 56.72
N ASP A 12 -35.95 49.80 55.73
CA ASP A 12 -35.22 50.77 54.87
C ASP A 12 -34.83 50.06 53.53
N ALA A 13 -35.01 50.67 52.34
CA ALA A 13 -33.98 51.24 51.43
C ALA A 13 -32.67 50.43 51.24
N SER A 14 -32.06 50.22 50.05
CA SER A 14 -32.33 50.56 48.63
C SER A 14 -31.50 49.59 47.72
N LEU A 15 -31.93 49.15 46.53
CA LEU A 15 -31.76 49.77 45.19
C LEU A 15 -30.32 50.29 44.93
N GLU A 16 -29.60 49.96 43.85
CA GLU A 16 -29.87 49.17 42.62
C GLU A 16 -28.74 48.08 42.41
N ALA A 17 -28.29 47.54 41.26
CA ALA A 17 -28.49 47.77 39.81
C ALA A 17 -28.12 46.54 38.94
N CYS A 18 -28.46 46.58 37.64
CA CYS A 18 -28.26 45.49 36.67
C CYS A 18 -26.89 45.49 35.97
N LYS A 19 -26.42 44.31 35.54
CA LYS A 19 -25.65 44.14 34.29
C LYS A 19 -25.74 42.72 33.71
N ASP A 20 -26.14 42.64 32.44
CA ASP A 20 -26.20 41.41 31.64
C ASP A 20 -24.84 41.11 31.01
N HIS A 21 -24.38 39.87 31.14
CA HIS A 21 -23.32 39.27 30.31
C HIS A 21 -23.55 37.76 30.12
N SER A 22 -24.52 37.42 29.26
CA SER A 22 -24.38 36.40 28.20
C SER A 22 -23.25 35.36 28.36
N ARG A 23 -23.55 34.22 29.00
CA ARG A 23 -22.64 33.06 29.08
C ARG A 23 -22.39 32.45 27.69
N PRO A 24 -21.13 32.29 27.24
CA PRO A 24 -20.85 31.58 25.99
C PRO A 24 -21.27 30.11 26.08
N HIS A 25 -22.09 29.67 25.12
CA HIS A 25 -22.50 28.28 24.97
C HIS A 25 -21.28 27.44 24.56
N GLU A 26 -20.81 26.51 25.42
CA GLU A 26 -19.76 25.55 25.06
C GLU A 26 -20.28 24.56 24.00
N ALA A 27 -20.22 24.96 22.73
CA ALA A 27 -20.43 24.10 21.60
C ALA A 27 -19.30 23.06 21.56
N SER A 28 -19.55 21.89 22.17
CA SER A 28 -18.60 20.77 22.25
C SER A 28 -18.22 20.28 20.85
N LYS A 29 -17.17 20.89 20.28
CA LYS A 29 -16.62 20.53 18.98
C LYS A 29 -15.91 19.19 19.11
N ARG A 30 -16.69 18.10 19.04
CA ARG A 30 -16.23 16.77 18.67
C ARG A 30 -15.64 16.82 17.25
N ARG A 31 -14.41 17.35 17.15
CA ARG A 31 -13.50 17.09 16.04
C ARG A 31 -13.23 15.60 16.06
N GLY A 32 -14.07 14.82 15.38
CA GLY A 32 -13.74 13.45 15.03
C GLY A 32 -12.38 13.47 14.37
N LYS A 33 -11.38 12.85 15.00
CA LYS A 33 -10.09 12.61 14.34
C LYS A 33 -10.43 11.74 13.13
N ALA A 34 -10.40 12.33 11.93
CA ALA A 34 -10.53 11.57 10.70
C ALA A 34 -9.45 10.48 10.74
N GLN A 35 -9.86 9.23 10.92
CA GLN A 35 -8.93 8.11 10.90
C GLN A 35 -8.26 8.16 9.52
N LYS A 36 -6.94 8.37 9.50
CA LYS A 36 -6.18 8.25 8.26
C LYS A 36 -6.51 6.86 7.68
N PRO A 37 -6.94 6.74 6.42
CA PRO A 37 -7.23 5.46 5.81
C PRO A 37 -6.05 4.52 6.02
N THR A 38 -6.30 3.41 6.74
CA THR A 38 -5.26 2.49 7.22
C THR A 38 -4.57 1.74 6.09
N ARG A 39 -5.20 1.72 4.91
CA ARG A 39 -4.74 1.07 3.69
C ARG A 39 -4.48 2.07 2.57
N THR A 40 -3.36 1.91 1.87
CA THR A 40 -3.04 2.67 0.66
C THR A 40 -3.36 1.92 -0.62
N LEU A 41 -3.67 2.71 -1.65
CA LEU A 41 -3.87 2.29 -3.04
C LEU A 41 -2.80 2.95 -3.91
N VAL A 42 -2.24 2.15 -4.82
CA VAL A 42 -1.21 2.58 -5.79
C VAL A 42 -1.77 2.44 -7.20
N MET A 43 -1.46 3.39 -8.07
CA MET A 43 -1.78 3.30 -9.51
C MET A 43 -0.52 3.01 -10.31
N THR A 44 -0.63 2.21 -11.37
CA THR A 44 0.48 1.92 -12.27
C THR A 44 -0.02 1.73 -13.70
N SER A 45 0.81 2.04 -14.70
CA SER A 45 0.43 1.99 -16.13
C SER A 45 -0.90 2.68 -16.46
N MET A 46 -1.21 3.78 -15.76
CA MET A 46 -2.52 4.41 -15.73
C MET A 46 -2.48 5.77 -16.45
N PRO A 47 -3.20 5.95 -17.59
CA PRO A 47 -3.36 7.26 -18.24
C PRO A 47 -3.95 8.31 -17.30
N SER A 48 -3.62 9.58 -17.52
CA SER A 48 -4.01 10.71 -16.66
C SER A 48 -5.53 10.83 -16.48
N GLU A 49 -6.28 10.51 -17.52
CA GLU A 49 -7.75 10.54 -17.57
C GLU A 49 -8.32 9.49 -16.62
N LYS A 50 -7.80 8.25 -16.69
CA LYS A 50 -8.14 7.18 -15.74
C LYS A 50 -7.70 7.53 -14.31
N GLN A 51 -6.50 8.09 -14.11
CA GLN A 51 -6.03 8.51 -12.78
C GLN A 51 -6.97 9.55 -12.14
N ASN A 52 -7.41 10.54 -12.90
CA ASN A 52 -8.37 11.55 -12.42
C ASN A 52 -9.69 10.92 -11.97
N ILE A 53 -10.20 9.93 -12.71
CA ILE A 53 -11.41 9.18 -12.31
C ILE A 53 -11.14 8.39 -11.03
N VAL A 54 -10.04 7.64 -10.89
CA VAL A 54 -9.71 6.93 -9.63
C VAL A 54 -9.63 7.91 -8.45
N ILE A 55 -9.04 9.09 -8.64
CA ILE A 55 -8.96 10.14 -7.61
C ILE A 55 -10.35 10.64 -7.23
N GLN A 56 -11.27 10.86 -8.18
CA GLN A 56 -12.65 11.23 -7.91
C GLN A 56 -13.41 10.11 -7.17
N VAL A 57 -13.26 8.85 -7.58
CA VAL A 57 -13.94 7.71 -6.94
C VAL A 57 -13.44 7.47 -5.52
N VAL A 58 -12.12 7.51 -5.26
CA VAL A 58 -11.58 7.44 -3.90
C VAL A 58 -12.03 8.64 -3.05
N ASN A 59 -12.17 9.83 -3.64
CA ASN A 59 -12.74 10.98 -2.96
C ASN A 59 -14.26 10.86 -2.71
N LYS A 60 -15.01 10.10 -3.50
CA LYS A 60 -16.44 9.79 -3.28
C LYS A 60 -16.61 8.70 -2.20
N LEU A 61 -16.01 7.53 -2.40
CA LEU A 61 -16.21 6.31 -1.62
C LEU A 61 -15.34 6.24 -0.34
N LYS A 62 -14.30 7.07 -0.23
CA LYS A 62 -13.32 7.09 0.88
C LYS A 62 -12.63 5.72 1.07
N GLY A 63 -12.14 5.40 2.26
CA GLY A 63 -11.57 4.09 2.60
C GLY A 63 -10.13 3.81 2.12
N PHE A 64 -9.53 4.72 1.33
CA PHE A 64 -8.14 4.62 0.85
C PHE A 64 -7.39 5.96 0.94
N SER A 65 -6.06 5.88 0.97
CA SER A 65 -5.14 6.98 0.66
C SER A 65 -4.24 6.59 -0.51
N PHE A 66 -3.81 7.57 -1.32
CA PHE A 66 -2.92 7.29 -2.44
C PHE A 66 -1.45 7.18 -2.01
N ALA A 67 -0.71 6.27 -2.64
CA ALA A 67 0.75 6.23 -2.62
C ALA A 67 1.30 6.16 -4.07
N ARG A 68 2.50 6.72 -4.29
CA ARG A 68 3.18 6.68 -5.60
C ARG A 68 3.84 5.33 -5.88
N GLU A 69 4.37 4.72 -4.82
CA GLU A 69 4.99 3.40 -4.84
C GLU A 69 4.33 2.51 -3.79
N VAL A 70 4.40 1.20 -4.00
CA VAL A 70 3.92 0.21 -3.03
C VAL A 70 4.78 0.25 -1.76
N CYS A 71 4.13 0.25 -0.60
CA CYS A 71 4.77 0.31 0.72
C CYS A 71 4.04 -0.59 1.75
N ASP A 72 4.46 -0.55 3.02
CA ASP A 72 3.93 -1.40 4.10
C ASP A 72 2.41 -1.26 4.34
N SER A 73 1.80 -0.11 4.03
CA SER A 73 0.34 0.10 4.15
C SER A 73 -0.44 -0.26 2.89
N THR A 74 0.22 -0.65 1.80
CA THR A 74 -0.45 -0.92 0.54
C THR A 74 -1.21 -2.24 0.59
N THR A 75 -2.40 -2.22 -0.03
CA THR A 75 -3.29 -3.39 -0.14
C THR A 75 -3.82 -3.58 -1.56
N HIS A 76 -3.87 -2.51 -2.36
CA HIS A 76 -4.43 -2.51 -3.71
C HIS A 76 -3.45 -1.82 -4.67
N VAL A 77 -3.18 -2.47 -5.80
CA VAL A 77 -2.44 -1.90 -6.93
C VAL A 77 -3.35 -1.95 -8.15
N LEU A 78 -3.72 -0.78 -8.68
CA LEU A 78 -4.53 -0.67 -9.90
C LEU A 78 -3.62 -0.52 -11.12
N ALA A 79 -3.71 -1.48 -12.04
CA ALA A 79 -3.02 -1.41 -13.32
C ALA A 79 -3.97 -0.87 -14.41
N GLY A 80 -3.61 0.25 -15.05
CA GLY A 80 -4.39 0.83 -16.14
C GLY A 80 -4.29 0.06 -17.46
N THR A 81 -3.18 -0.68 -17.60
CA THR A 81 -2.91 -1.78 -18.54
C THR A 81 -2.05 -2.84 -17.82
N PRO A 82 -2.15 -4.14 -18.15
CA PRO A 82 -1.49 -5.23 -17.41
C PRO A 82 0.00 -5.38 -17.78
N LEU A 83 0.79 -4.31 -17.58
CA LEU A 83 2.24 -4.32 -17.75
C LEU A 83 2.94 -4.68 -16.44
N ARG A 84 3.99 -5.49 -16.51
CA ARG A 84 4.81 -5.88 -15.36
C ARG A 84 5.72 -4.74 -14.89
N THR A 85 5.17 -3.83 -14.08
CA THR A 85 5.94 -2.74 -13.46
C THR A 85 6.50 -3.14 -12.10
N LEU A 86 7.42 -2.35 -11.55
CA LEU A 86 7.88 -2.49 -10.17
C LEU A 86 6.73 -2.39 -9.15
N ASN A 87 5.70 -1.58 -9.39
CA ASN A 87 4.54 -1.49 -8.51
C ASN A 87 3.68 -2.77 -8.57
N VAL A 88 3.57 -3.44 -9.73
CA VAL A 88 2.95 -4.77 -9.80
C VAL A 88 3.76 -5.79 -9.00
N LEU A 89 5.07 -5.89 -9.25
CA LEU A 89 5.94 -6.86 -8.60
C LEU A 89 6.04 -6.67 -7.07
N LEU A 90 6.15 -5.44 -6.59
CA LEU A 90 6.13 -5.14 -5.15
C LEU A 90 4.75 -5.39 -4.55
N GLY A 91 3.67 -5.21 -5.31
CA GLY A 91 2.32 -5.57 -4.89
C GLY A 91 2.19 -7.09 -4.69
N ILE A 92 2.63 -7.89 -5.65
CA ILE A 92 2.66 -9.36 -5.58
C ILE A 92 3.49 -9.81 -4.38
N ALA A 93 4.74 -9.34 -4.26
CA ALA A 93 5.64 -9.68 -3.15
C ALA A 93 5.12 -9.27 -1.75
N ARG A 94 4.09 -8.43 -1.68
CA ARG A 94 3.40 -8.01 -0.45
C ARG A 94 1.98 -8.59 -0.32
N GLY A 95 1.56 -9.49 -1.22
CA GLY A 95 0.21 -10.07 -1.25
C GLY A 95 -0.90 -9.03 -1.39
N CYS A 96 -0.65 -7.93 -2.11
CA CYS A 96 -1.67 -6.94 -2.44
C CYS A 96 -2.58 -7.48 -3.55
N TRP A 97 -3.84 -7.03 -3.56
CA TRP A 97 -4.71 -7.14 -4.74
C TRP A 97 -4.07 -6.45 -5.94
N ILE A 98 -3.92 -7.16 -7.06
CA ILE A 98 -3.43 -6.61 -8.34
C ILE A 98 -4.60 -6.54 -9.30
N LEU A 99 -5.26 -5.38 -9.38
CA LEU A 99 -6.56 -5.25 -10.02
C LEU A 99 -6.50 -4.45 -11.32
N SER A 100 -7.47 -4.74 -12.20
CA SER A 100 -7.76 -3.93 -13.36
C SER A 100 -8.43 -2.59 -12.97
N TYR A 101 -8.56 -1.68 -13.93
CA TYR A 101 -9.20 -0.37 -13.71
C TYR A 101 -10.72 -0.49 -13.51
N GLU A 102 -11.34 -1.52 -14.08
CA GLU A 102 -12.79 -1.74 -14.14
C GLU A 102 -13.39 -1.93 -12.74
N TRP A 103 -12.64 -2.46 -11.77
CA TRP A 103 -13.06 -2.53 -10.35
C TRP A 103 -13.50 -1.16 -9.79
N VAL A 104 -12.81 -0.08 -10.19
CA VAL A 104 -13.14 1.28 -9.77
C VAL A 104 -14.41 1.79 -10.44
N LEU A 105 -14.65 1.42 -11.70
CA LEU A 105 -15.88 1.79 -12.43
C LEU A 105 -17.09 1.11 -11.80
N TRP A 106 -17.02 -0.20 -11.57
CA TRP A 106 -18.12 -0.95 -10.96
C TRP A 106 -18.34 -0.58 -9.47
N SER A 107 -17.26 -0.23 -8.74
CA SER A 107 -17.39 0.34 -7.39
C SER A 107 -18.05 1.73 -7.39
N LEU A 108 -17.81 2.56 -8.42
CA LEU A 108 -18.46 3.87 -8.57
C LEU A 108 -19.96 3.71 -8.87
N GLU A 109 -20.30 2.80 -9.77
CA GLU A 109 -21.67 2.50 -10.22
C GLU A 109 -22.52 1.96 -9.07
N LEU A 110 -22.01 0.94 -8.37
CA LEU A 110 -22.69 0.34 -7.21
C LEU A 110 -22.54 1.15 -5.92
N GLY A 111 -21.84 2.30 -5.97
CA GLY A 111 -21.76 3.27 -4.88
C GLY A 111 -20.93 2.84 -3.66
N HIS A 112 -20.20 1.73 -3.74
CA HIS A 112 -19.34 1.20 -2.67
C HIS A 112 -18.22 0.34 -3.26
N TRP A 113 -17.16 0.10 -2.49
CA TRP A 113 -16.08 -0.82 -2.90
C TRP A 113 -16.62 -2.26 -2.95
N ILE A 114 -16.65 -2.85 -4.14
CA ILE A 114 -17.11 -4.22 -4.37
C ILE A 114 -15.97 -5.24 -4.25
N SER A 115 -16.32 -6.53 -4.29
CA SER A 115 -15.35 -7.64 -4.32
C SER A 115 -14.28 -7.41 -5.38
N GLU A 116 -13.04 -7.53 -4.96
CA GLU A 116 -11.85 -7.32 -5.77
C GLU A 116 -11.56 -8.48 -6.74
N GLU A 117 -11.95 -9.70 -6.37
CA GLU A 117 -11.58 -10.96 -7.05
C GLU A 117 -11.97 -11.05 -8.54
N PRO A 118 -13.18 -10.61 -8.99
CA PRO A 118 -13.54 -10.64 -10.41
C PRO A 118 -12.68 -9.72 -11.31
N PHE A 119 -11.84 -8.88 -10.71
CA PHE A 119 -10.98 -7.90 -11.38
C PHE A 119 -9.48 -8.16 -11.13
N GLU A 120 -9.13 -9.24 -10.43
CA GLU A 120 -7.75 -9.61 -10.17
C GLU A 120 -7.06 -10.10 -11.46
N LEU A 121 -5.90 -9.52 -11.78
CA LEU A 121 -5.18 -9.73 -13.04
C LEU A 121 -4.38 -11.05 -13.08
N SER A 122 -4.97 -12.11 -12.54
CA SER A 122 -4.39 -13.46 -12.42
C SER A 122 -3.90 -14.03 -13.75
N ASN A 123 -4.62 -13.80 -14.85
CA ASN A 123 -4.25 -14.22 -16.21
C ASN A 123 -2.91 -13.62 -16.70
N TYR A 124 -2.50 -12.47 -16.16
CA TYR A 124 -1.23 -11.79 -16.49
C TYR A 124 -0.17 -11.98 -15.40
N PHE A 125 -0.60 -12.15 -14.16
CA PHE A 125 0.26 -12.25 -12.98
C PHE A 125 -0.19 -13.43 -12.10
N PRO A 126 0.15 -14.69 -12.46
CA PRO A 126 -0.32 -15.89 -11.73
C PRO A 126 0.01 -15.88 -10.23
N ALA A 127 1.10 -15.23 -9.83
CA ALA A 127 1.48 -15.06 -8.43
C ALA A 127 0.56 -14.16 -7.60
N ALA A 128 -0.19 -13.24 -8.22
CA ALA A 128 -1.03 -12.28 -7.49
C ALA A 128 -2.05 -12.93 -6.55
N PRO A 129 -2.97 -13.83 -7.01
CA PRO A 129 -3.90 -14.53 -6.12
C PRO A 129 -3.18 -15.42 -5.09
N LEU A 130 -2.02 -15.99 -5.43
CA LEU A 130 -1.27 -16.90 -4.55
C LEU A 130 -0.67 -16.13 -3.36
N CYS A 131 0.15 -15.11 -3.61
CA CYS A 131 0.74 -14.27 -2.56
C CYS A 131 -0.34 -13.53 -1.74
N ARG A 132 -1.47 -13.16 -2.37
CA ARG A 132 -2.63 -12.60 -1.67
C ARG A 132 -3.26 -13.60 -0.71
N LEU A 133 -3.50 -14.84 -1.14
CA LEU A 133 -4.06 -15.88 -0.29
C LEU A 133 -3.12 -16.21 0.89
N GLU A 134 -1.82 -16.32 0.63
CA GLU A 134 -0.81 -16.47 1.68
C GLU A 134 -0.82 -15.31 2.69
N ARG A 135 -1.02 -14.06 2.23
CA ARG A 135 -1.18 -12.89 3.10
C ARG A 135 -2.43 -12.99 3.97
N VAL A 136 -3.56 -13.41 3.41
CA VAL A 136 -4.84 -13.54 4.13
C VAL A 136 -4.80 -14.67 5.17
N LEU A 137 -4.10 -15.77 4.86
CA LEU A 137 -3.91 -16.91 5.78
C LEU A 137 -2.79 -16.68 6.81
N SER A 138 -2.01 -15.60 6.69
CA SER A 138 -0.91 -15.31 7.61
C SER A 138 -1.43 -14.81 8.97
N ALA A 139 -1.08 -15.53 10.05
CA ALA A 139 -1.40 -15.15 11.43
C ALA A 139 -0.62 -13.91 11.97
N GLY A 140 0.10 -13.18 11.10
CA GLY A 140 0.95 -12.07 11.49
C GLY A 140 1.35 -11.17 10.31
N ARG A 141 2.56 -10.60 10.34
CA ARG A 141 3.09 -9.85 9.20
C ARG A 141 3.46 -10.83 8.08
N TYR A 142 2.68 -10.85 7.01
CA TYR A 142 3.00 -11.60 5.80
C TYR A 142 4.41 -11.30 5.28
N GLN A 143 5.07 -12.36 4.85
CA GLN A 143 6.44 -12.42 4.37
C GLN A 143 6.50 -13.61 3.41
N GLY A 144 6.86 -13.40 2.16
CA GLY A 144 6.96 -14.49 1.17
C GLY A 144 8.17 -15.39 1.44
N THR A 145 8.08 -16.64 0.98
CA THR A 145 9.12 -17.68 1.14
C THR A 145 9.74 -18.17 -0.18
N LEU A 146 9.32 -17.61 -1.32
CA LEU A 146 9.74 -17.99 -2.68
C LEU A 146 11.27 -18.15 -2.86
N PHE A 147 12.08 -17.35 -2.18
CA PHE A 147 13.54 -17.41 -2.23
C PHE A 147 14.20 -17.85 -0.91
N ALA A 148 13.45 -18.41 0.05
CA ALA A 148 13.97 -18.79 1.37
C ALA A 148 15.10 -19.82 1.29
N ASP A 149 14.97 -20.82 0.42
CA ASP A 149 15.97 -21.88 0.21
C ASP A 149 17.09 -21.49 -0.78
N GLN A 150 17.11 -20.23 -1.26
CA GLN A 150 18.10 -19.79 -2.25
C GLN A 150 19.41 -19.32 -1.61
N PRO A 151 20.58 -19.60 -2.23
CA PRO A 151 21.86 -19.06 -1.79
C PRO A 151 21.86 -17.54 -1.68
N VAL A 152 22.63 -17.01 -0.73
CA VAL A 152 22.78 -15.56 -0.51
C VAL A 152 23.15 -14.86 -1.82
N MET A 153 22.37 -13.83 -2.17
CA MET A 153 22.49 -13.11 -3.43
C MET A 153 23.35 -11.85 -3.29
N PHE A 154 24.01 -11.46 -4.38
CA PHE A 154 24.58 -10.12 -4.55
C PHE A 154 24.06 -9.50 -5.84
N ILE A 155 23.21 -8.47 -5.69
CA ILE A 155 22.73 -7.65 -6.81
C ILE A 155 23.79 -6.58 -7.10
N THR A 156 24.16 -6.36 -8.36
CA THR A 156 25.22 -5.41 -8.73
C THR A 156 24.76 -3.94 -8.60
N PRO A 157 25.68 -2.96 -8.53
CA PRO A 157 25.35 -1.53 -8.51
C PRO A 157 24.65 -1.01 -9.78
N ALA A 158 24.98 -1.58 -10.93
CA ALA A 158 24.50 -1.15 -12.24
C ALA A 158 23.31 -1.98 -12.75
N SER A 159 22.50 -2.54 -11.83
CA SER A 159 21.36 -3.38 -12.21
C SER A 159 20.17 -2.55 -12.71
N ASP A 160 19.44 -3.09 -13.69
CA ASP A 160 18.13 -2.58 -14.09
C ASP A 160 17.07 -3.71 -14.02
N PRO A 161 15.99 -3.59 -13.22
CA PRO A 161 15.60 -2.46 -12.38
C PRO A 161 16.60 -2.01 -11.30
N PRO A 162 16.49 -0.76 -10.79
CA PRO A 162 17.43 -0.21 -9.82
C PRO A 162 17.64 -1.09 -8.59
N ARG A 163 18.91 -1.32 -8.24
CA ARG A 163 19.37 -2.23 -7.18
C ARG A 163 18.55 -2.19 -5.89
N ALA A 164 18.15 -1.00 -5.43
CA ALA A 164 17.37 -0.84 -4.20
C ALA A 164 16.02 -1.57 -4.26
N LYS A 165 15.34 -1.55 -5.41
CA LYS A 165 14.03 -2.18 -5.62
C LYS A 165 14.12 -3.67 -5.87
N LEU A 166 15.16 -4.15 -6.56
CA LEU A 166 15.45 -5.59 -6.61
C LEU A 166 15.81 -6.15 -5.22
N ARG A 167 16.50 -5.37 -4.39
CA ARG A 167 16.76 -5.75 -2.99
C ARG A 167 15.48 -5.77 -2.15
N GLU A 168 14.55 -4.83 -2.37
CA GLU A 168 13.24 -4.85 -1.72
C GLU A 168 12.45 -6.11 -2.11
N LEU A 169 12.37 -6.44 -3.41
CA LEU A 169 11.68 -7.63 -3.92
C LEU A 169 12.22 -8.93 -3.33
N VAL A 170 13.54 -9.16 -3.42
CA VAL A 170 14.13 -10.42 -2.92
C VAL A 170 13.94 -10.57 -1.42
N LEU A 171 14.06 -9.49 -0.64
CA LEU A 171 13.81 -9.52 0.82
C LEU A 171 12.33 -9.81 1.14
N LEU A 172 11.38 -9.21 0.44
CA LEU A 172 9.94 -9.48 0.61
C LEU A 172 9.56 -10.92 0.26
N CYS A 173 10.27 -11.52 -0.69
CA CYS A 173 10.13 -12.92 -1.10
C CYS A 173 11.00 -13.90 -0.29
N GLY A 174 11.58 -13.47 0.84
CA GLY A 174 12.28 -14.33 1.80
C GLY A 174 13.75 -14.62 1.49
N GLY A 175 14.28 -14.07 0.39
CA GLY A 175 15.65 -14.29 -0.06
C GLY A 175 16.68 -13.43 0.68
N GLN A 176 17.90 -13.96 0.80
CA GLN A 176 18.99 -13.34 1.55
C GLN A 176 19.92 -12.53 0.63
N ILE A 177 20.37 -11.34 1.07
CA ILE A 177 21.19 -10.45 0.23
C ILE A 177 22.37 -9.80 0.95
N THR A 178 23.59 -10.14 0.56
CA THR A 178 24.81 -9.56 1.13
C THR A 178 25.21 -8.24 0.48
N ARG A 179 26.25 -7.59 1.02
CA ARG A 179 27.08 -6.57 0.36
C ARG A 179 28.50 -7.08 0.07
N ILE A 180 28.86 -8.29 0.55
CA ILE A 180 30.21 -8.85 0.54
C ILE A 180 30.30 -9.92 -0.55
N LEU A 181 31.08 -9.65 -1.60
CA LEU A 181 31.27 -10.53 -2.77
C LEU A 181 31.76 -11.95 -2.43
N ARG A 182 32.28 -12.18 -1.21
CA ARG A 182 32.74 -13.49 -0.73
C ARG A 182 31.63 -14.38 -0.18
N GLN A 183 30.49 -13.83 0.23
CA GLN A 183 29.36 -14.57 0.82
C GLN A 183 28.28 -14.94 -0.21
N ALA A 184 28.30 -14.35 -1.40
CA ALA A 184 27.27 -14.57 -2.41
C ALA A 184 27.54 -15.84 -3.23
N GLY A 185 26.53 -16.70 -3.33
CA GLY A 185 26.50 -17.83 -4.28
C GLY A 185 25.91 -17.43 -5.64
N ILE A 186 24.95 -16.51 -5.63
CA ILE A 186 24.28 -15.98 -6.84
C ILE A 186 24.60 -14.49 -6.99
N PHE A 187 24.97 -14.08 -8.19
CA PHE A 187 25.19 -12.70 -8.60
C PHE A 187 24.08 -12.30 -9.58
N ILE A 188 23.44 -11.15 -9.34
CA ILE A 188 22.32 -10.66 -10.16
C ILE A 188 22.70 -9.33 -10.83
N GLY A 189 22.51 -9.27 -12.14
CA GLY A 189 22.74 -8.08 -12.98
C GLY A 189 24.14 -8.01 -13.59
N PRO A 190 24.41 -6.99 -14.42
CA PRO A 190 25.57 -6.96 -15.31
C PRO A 190 26.90 -7.08 -14.55
N PRO A 191 27.84 -7.88 -15.08
CA PRO A 191 29.08 -8.23 -14.39
C PRO A 191 29.97 -7.00 -14.15
N GLN A 192 30.57 -6.92 -12.97
CA GLN A 192 31.55 -5.88 -12.63
C GLN A 192 32.89 -6.52 -12.25
N GLY A 193 33.85 -6.47 -13.17
CA GLY A 193 35.18 -7.04 -12.99
C GLY A 193 35.26 -8.55 -13.22
N LYS A 194 36.33 -9.17 -12.71
CA LYS A 194 36.62 -10.60 -12.91
C LYS A 194 35.57 -11.49 -12.24
N ARG A 195 34.99 -12.42 -13.01
CA ARG A 195 34.06 -13.44 -12.49
C ARG A 195 34.77 -14.47 -11.61
N LYS A 196 34.00 -15.11 -10.74
CA LYS A 196 34.40 -16.34 -10.04
C LYS A 196 33.86 -17.55 -10.79
N ALA A 197 34.71 -18.53 -11.07
CA ALA A 197 34.29 -19.77 -11.74
C ALA A 197 33.26 -20.60 -10.95
N THR A 198 33.19 -20.41 -9.63
CA THR A 198 32.30 -21.16 -8.71
C THR A 198 31.02 -20.40 -8.33
N ALA A 199 30.64 -19.35 -9.07
CA ALA A 199 29.49 -18.52 -8.74
C ALA A 199 28.55 -18.35 -9.94
N THR A 200 27.24 -18.39 -9.69
CA THR A 200 26.22 -18.25 -10.73
C THR A 200 25.97 -16.77 -11.01
N TYR A 201 25.96 -16.37 -12.28
CA TYR A 201 25.69 -15.00 -12.72
C TYR A 201 24.40 -14.97 -13.55
N LEU A 202 23.34 -14.37 -13.00
CA LEU A 202 22.00 -14.32 -13.59
C LEU A 202 21.58 -12.88 -13.92
N SER A 203 20.72 -12.72 -14.92
CA SER A 203 20.04 -11.45 -15.19
C SER A 203 19.03 -11.10 -14.10
N GLU A 204 18.70 -9.81 -14.00
CA GLU A 204 17.66 -9.27 -13.15
C GLU A 204 16.29 -9.93 -13.42
N THR A 205 16.03 -10.26 -14.69
CA THR A 205 14.80 -10.92 -15.14
C THR A 205 14.54 -12.26 -14.45
N TRP A 206 15.55 -12.96 -13.95
CA TRP A 206 15.35 -14.17 -13.14
C TRP A 206 14.53 -13.90 -11.87
N ILE A 207 14.77 -12.78 -11.18
CA ILE A 207 13.97 -12.35 -10.03
C ILE A 207 12.55 -12.00 -10.50
N LEU A 208 12.45 -11.16 -11.55
CA LEU A 208 11.17 -10.62 -12.01
C LEU A 208 10.22 -11.75 -12.46
N ASP A 209 10.74 -12.71 -13.22
CA ASP A 209 10.02 -13.87 -13.74
C ASP A 209 9.61 -14.80 -12.60
N SER A 210 10.55 -15.14 -11.68
CA SER A 210 10.24 -16.01 -10.54
C SER A 210 9.12 -15.44 -9.66
N VAL A 211 9.15 -14.13 -9.39
CA VAL A 211 8.11 -13.42 -8.64
C VAL A 211 6.79 -13.32 -9.42
N THR A 212 6.82 -13.27 -10.76
CA THR A 212 5.60 -13.25 -11.58
C THR A 212 4.87 -14.59 -11.57
N GLN A 213 5.63 -15.69 -11.52
CA GLN A 213 5.15 -17.07 -11.63
C GLN A 213 4.98 -17.79 -10.27
N HIS A 214 5.35 -17.15 -9.16
CA HIS A 214 5.43 -17.74 -7.81
C HIS A 214 6.23 -19.05 -7.76
N LYS A 215 7.29 -19.12 -8.57
CA LYS A 215 8.13 -20.31 -8.73
C LYS A 215 9.55 -19.89 -9.07
N VAL A 216 10.54 -20.47 -8.39
CA VAL A 216 11.95 -20.25 -8.72
C VAL A 216 12.23 -20.74 -10.15
N CYS A 217 12.63 -19.82 -11.04
CA CYS A 217 12.98 -20.14 -12.41
C CYS A 217 14.31 -20.91 -12.49
N ALA A 218 14.41 -21.86 -13.43
CA ALA A 218 15.67 -22.56 -13.72
C ALA A 218 16.74 -21.58 -14.21
N PHE A 219 17.98 -21.72 -13.74
CA PHE A 219 19.04 -20.74 -13.95
C PHE A 219 19.47 -20.58 -15.42
N ASP A 220 19.42 -21.66 -16.20
CA ASP A 220 20.03 -21.75 -17.53
C ASP A 220 19.52 -20.68 -18.52
N ASN A 221 18.21 -20.38 -18.44
CA ASN A 221 17.55 -19.37 -19.26
C ASN A 221 17.93 -17.91 -18.93
N TYR A 222 18.68 -17.70 -17.85
CA TYR A 222 19.01 -16.38 -17.28
C TYR A 222 20.51 -16.17 -17.07
N LEU A 223 21.35 -17.15 -17.42
CA LEU A 223 22.81 -17.05 -17.30
C LEU A 223 23.34 -15.89 -18.16
N LEU A 224 24.02 -14.94 -17.53
CA LEU A 224 24.65 -13.82 -18.24
C LEU A 224 25.90 -14.32 -18.99
N PRO A 225 26.01 -14.12 -20.32
CA PRO A 225 27.13 -14.61 -21.14
C PRO A 225 28.47 -14.12 -20.58
N GLN A 226 29.49 -14.98 -20.54
CA GLN A 226 30.70 -14.86 -19.70
C GLN A 226 31.56 -13.62 -19.98
#